data_AF-A0A0A7BZE7-F1
#
_entry.id   AF-A0A0A7BZE7-F1
#
_cell.length_a   1.000
_cell.length_b   1.000
_cell.length_c   1.000
_cell.angle_alpha   90.00
_cell.angle_beta   90.00
_cell.angle_gamma   90.00
#
_symmetry.space_group_name_H-M   'P 1'
#
loop_
_entity.id
_entity.type
_entity.pdbx_description
1 polymer ?
#
loop_
_entity_poly.entity_id
_entity_poly.type
_entity_poly.pdbx_seq_one_letter_code
_entity_poly.pdbx_strand_id
1 'polypeptide(L)'
;MVIDQELDSSKVDPAKLGYLKLEHTIEEGIFPLPKVYYLRTTEGKVTKAKGYSGKLTRDNYLSLIKQQNIVGLRVNKWLISY
;
A
#
# COMPACT_ATOMS: atom_id res chain seq x y z
N MET A 1 10.07 15.23 -10.25
CA MET A 1 10.47 14.62 -11.54
C MET A 1 10.32 13.13 -11.38
N VAL A 2 9.43 12.50 -12.17
CA VAL A 2 9.27 11.03 -12.19
C VAL A 2 10.14 10.53 -13.33
N ILE A 3 10.98 9.54 -13.08
CA ILE A 3 11.85 8.93 -14.08
C ILE A 3 11.31 7.52 -14.30
N ASP A 4 10.69 7.28 -15.44
CA ASP A 4 10.18 5.97 -15.86
C ASP A 4 11.31 5.19 -16.55
N GLN A 5 12.30 4.77 -15.75
CA GLN A 5 13.46 4.01 -16.20
C GLN A 5 13.80 2.93 -15.19
N GLU A 6 14.44 1.86 -15.68
CA GLU A 6 14.98 0.84 -14.79
C GLU A 6 16.03 1.43 -13.84
N LEU A 7 16.01 0.95 -12.61
CA LEU A 7 17.00 1.31 -11.62
C LEU A 7 18.34 0.66 -11.99
N ASP A 8 19.43 1.39 -11.79
CA ASP A 8 20.80 0.88 -11.96
C ASP A 8 20.99 -0.47 -11.22
N SER A 9 21.31 -1.51 -11.99
CA SER A 9 21.43 -2.88 -11.52
C SER A 9 22.51 -3.06 -10.45
N SER A 10 23.51 -2.16 -10.39
CA SER A 10 24.54 -2.18 -9.36
C SER A 10 24.00 -1.91 -7.94
N LYS A 11 22.75 -1.43 -7.81
CA LYS A 11 22.09 -1.12 -6.53
C LYS A 11 21.01 -2.13 -6.15
N VAL A 12 20.79 -3.16 -6.97
CA VAL A 12 19.72 -4.13 -6.80
C VAL A 12 20.31 -5.49 -6.49
N ASP A 13 20.01 -6.01 -5.30
CA ASP A 13 20.41 -7.35 -4.87
C ASP A 13 19.39 -7.85 -3.82
N PRO A 14 18.76 -9.02 -4.01
CA PRO A 14 17.72 -9.51 -3.11
C PRO A 14 18.23 -10.03 -1.77
N ALA A 15 19.53 -10.29 -1.62
CA ALA A 15 20.10 -10.92 -0.43
C ALA A 15 21.10 -10.02 0.32
N LYS A 16 21.68 -9.02 -0.35
CA LYS A 16 22.72 -8.16 0.24
C LYS A 16 22.11 -7.01 1.06
N LEU A 17 22.55 -6.89 2.31
CA LEU A 17 22.12 -5.80 3.19
C LEU A 17 22.48 -4.43 2.60
N GLY A 18 21.53 -3.50 2.61
CA GLY A 18 21.69 -2.13 2.11
C GLY A 18 21.38 -1.97 0.62
N TYR A 19 21.06 -3.05 -0.08
CA TYR A 19 20.66 -3.04 -1.49
C TYR A 19 19.14 -3.10 -1.62
N LEU A 20 18.64 -2.68 -2.78
CA LEU A 20 17.21 -2.70 -3.09
C LEU A 20 16.81 -4.07 -3.62
N LYS A 21 15.70 -4.59 -3.12
CA LYS A 21 15.09 -5.83 -3.60
C LYS A 21 13.83 -5.51 -4.38
N LEU A 22 13.68 -6.13 -5.55
CA LEU A 22 12.42 -6.13 -6.28
C LEU A 22 11.45 -7.07 -5.55
N GLU A 23 10.52 -6.51 -4.78
CA GLU A 23 9.53 -7.28 -4.03
C GLU A 23 8.34 -7.70 -4.90
N HIS A 24 7.81 -6.78 -5.71
CA HIS A 24 6.61 -7.02 -6.52
C HIS A 24 6.63 -6.23 -7.83
N THR A 25 6.04 -6.84 -8.86
CA THR A 25 5.63 -6.15 -10.10
C THR A 25 4.15 -5.77 -9.99
N ILE A 26 3.85 -4.47 -10.11
CA ILE A 26 2.52 -3.91 -9.84
C ILE A 26 1.80 -3.64 -11.17
N GLU A 27 0.60 -4.18 -11.35
CA GLU A 27 -0.29 -3.87 -12.47
C GLU A 27 -1.18 -2.66 -12.18
N GLU A 28 -1.61 -2.51 -10.92
CA GLU A 28 -2.46 -1.40 -10.48
C GLU A 28 -2.12 -1.04 -9.03
N GLY A 29 -2.03 0.27 -8.75
CA GLY A 29 -1.85 0.80 -7.40
C GLY A 29 -2.84 1.92 -7.09
N ILE A 30 -3.50 1.84 -5.93
CA ILE A 30 -4.39 2.88 -5.40
C ILE A 30 -3.82 3.37 -4.08
N PHE A 31 -3.48 4.66 -4.01
CA PHE A 31 -2.80 5.27 -2.86
C PHE A 31 -3.59 6.47 -2.33
N PRO A 32 -4.70 6.25 -1.60
CA PRO A 32 -5.52 7.35 -1.11
C PRO A 32 -4.83 8.17 -0.01
N LEU A 33 -3.98 7.55 0.83
CA LEU A 33 -3.36 8.19 2.00
C LEU A 33 -1.99 7.56 2.31
N PRO A 34 -1.12 8.24 3.09
CA PRO A 34 0.13 7.66 3.58
C PRO A 34 -0.12 6.36 4.36
N LYS A 35 0.56 5.28 3.96
CA LYS A 35 0.46 3.94 4.59
C LYS A 35 -0.94 3.30 4.47
N VAL A 36 -1.75 3.75 3.52
CA VAL A 36 -3.02 3.13 3.12
C VAL A 36 -2.99 2.96 1.61
N TYR A 37 -2.93 1.71 1.13
CA TYR A 37 -2.83 1.41 -0.29
C TYR A 37 -3.34 0.02 -0.66
N TYR A 38 -3.75 -0.11 -1.91
CA TYR A 38 -4.08 -1.37 -2.58
C TYR A 38 -3.18 -1.54 -3.79
N LEU A 39 -2.52 -2.68 -3.90
CA LEU A 39 -1.74 -3.08 -5.06
C LEU A 39 -2.32 -4.38 -5.63
N ARG A 40 -2.60 -4.40 -6.93
CA ARG A 40 -2.73 -5.63 -7.71
C ARG A 40 -1.37 -5.90 -8.35
N THR A 41 -0.76 -7.01 -7.97
CA THR A 41 0.52 -7.47 -8.48
C THR A 41 0.29 -8.67 -9.41
N THR A 42 1.30 -9.04 -10.18
CA THR A 42 1.27 -10.23 -11.04
C THR A 42 1.12 -11.53 -10.23
N GLU A 43 1.41 -11.50 -8.93
CA GLU A 43 1.39 -12.64 -8.00
C GLU A 43 0.14 -12.67 -7.11
N GLY A 44 -0.64 -11.58 -7.09
CA GLY A 44 -1.81 -11.47 -6.23
C GLY A 44 -2.14 -10.04 -5.81
N LYS A 45 -2.60 -9.88 -4.56
CA LYS A 45 -2.96 -8.55 -4.02
C LYS A 45 -2.19 -8.26 -2.74
N VAL A 46 -1.71 -7.02 -2.63
CA VAL A 46 -1.03 -6.51 -1.44
C VAL A 46 -1.80 -5.29 -0.95
N THR A 47 -2.26 -5.33 0.30
CA THR A 47 -3.06 -4.23 0.88
C THR A 47 -2.49 -3.76 2.20
N LYS A 48 -2.50 -2.45 2.43
CA LYS A 48 -2.17 -1.82 3.71
C LYS A 48 -3.27 -0.85 4.09
N ALA A 49 -3.75 -0.93 5.33
CA ALA A 49 -4.71 0.02 5.89
C ALA A 49 -4.29 0.39 7.32
N LYS A 50 -3.33 1.31 7.48
CA LYS A 50 -2.84 1.70 8.81
C LYS A 50 -3.99 2.22 9.68
N GLY A 51 -4.07 1.71 10.92
CA GLY A 51 -5.10 2.10 11.89
C GLY A 51 -6.42 1.33 11.75
N TYR A 52 -6.53 0.43 10.76
CA TYR A 52 -7.68 -0.45 10.60
C TYR A 52 -7.21 -1.90 10.54
N SER A 53 -7.72 -2.74 11.43
CA SER A 53 -7.34 -4.15 11.53
C SER A 53 -8.11 -5.06 10.56
N GLY A 54 -9.19 -4.55 9.96
CA GLY A 54 -9.97 -5.29 8.97
C GLY A 54 -9.36 -5.25 7.57
N LYS A 55 -10.02 -5.94 6.64
CA LYS A 55 -9.67 -5.93 5.22
C LYS A 55 -10.62 -5.00 4.47
N LEU A 56 -10.06 -4.09 3.68
CA LEU A 56 -10.83 -3.23 2.78
C LEU A 56 -10.91 -3.87 1.39
N THR A 57 -12.02 -3.67 0.68
CA THR A 57 -12.16 -4.06 -0.73
C THR A 57 -11.52 -3.02 -1.64
N ARG A 58 -11.26 -3.36 -2.90
CA ARG A 58 -10.75 -2.42 -3.91
C ARG A 58 -11.65 -1.19 -4.03
N ASP A 59 -12.97 -1.37 -4.04
CA ASP A 59 -13.93 -0.28 -4.13
C ASP A 59 -13.86 0.68 -2.94
N ASN A 60 -13.56 0.17 -1.74
CA ASN A 60 -13.31 1.03 -0.60
C ASN A 60 -12.10 1.96 -0.82
N TYR A 61 -11.00 1.45 -1.38
CA TYR A 61 -9.83 2.29 -1.71
C TYR A 61 -10.17 3.31 -2.82
N LEU A 62 -11.00 2.94 -3.80
CA LEU A 62 -11.49 3.86 -4.83
C LEU A 62 -12.44 4.93 -4.28
N SER A 63 -13.25 4.62 -3.27
CA SER A 63 -14.04 5.64 -2.57
C SER A 63 -13.13 6.61 -1.82
N LEU A 64 -12.11 6.09 -1.11
CA LEU A 64 -11.18 6.93 -0.35
C LEU A 64 -10.37 7.88 -1.24
N ILE A 65 -9.91 7.43 -2.42
CA ILE A 65 -9.17 8.32 -3.34
C ILE A 65 -10.06 9.44 -3.90
N LYS A 66 -11.38 9.20 -3.96
CA LYS A 66 -12.40 10.19 -4.29
C LYS A 66 -12.85 11.04 -3.08
N GLN A 67 -12.13 10.94 -1.95
CA GLN A 67 -12.44 11.65 -0.70
C GLN A 67 -13.80 11.29 -0.10
N GLN A 68 -14.30 10.08 -0.38
CA GLN A 68 -15.55 9.58 0.18
C GLN A 68 -15.29 8.77 1.45
N ASN A 69 -16.22 8.87 2.41
CA ASN A 69 -16.18 8.09 3.64
C ASN A 69 -16.64 6.66 3.41
N ILE A 70 -15.99 5.71 4.06
CA ILE A 70 -16.46 4.32 4.13
C ILE A 70 -17.35 4.17 5.37
N VAL A 71 -18.58 3.72 5.18
CA VAL A 71 -19.55 3.54 6.26
C VAL A 71 -19.43 2.12 6.85
N GLY A 72 -19.74 1.97 8.14
CA GLY A 72 -19.83 0.66 8.80
C GLY A 72 -18.50 0.05 9.26
N LEU A 73 -17.40 0.80 9.20
CA LEU A 73 -16.12 0.34 9.73
C LEU A 73 -16.10 0.41 11.26
N ARG A 74 -15.92 -0.73 11.93
CA ARG A 74 -15.56 -0.77 13.35
C ARG A 74 -14.05 -0.69 13.50
N VAL A 75 -13.57 0.35 14.15
CA VAL A 75 -12.14 0.52 14.48
C VAL A 75 -11.96 0.21 15.97
N ASN A 76 -11.12 -0.78 16.28
CA ASN A 76 -10.68 -1.02 17.65
C ASN A 76 -9.52 -0.06 17.94
N LYS A 77 -9.83 1.19 18.31
CA LYS A 77 -8.83 2.18 18.71
C LYS A 77 -8.61 2.08 20.21
N TRP A 78 -7.42 1.66 20.62
CA TRP A 78 -6.99 1.79 22.02
C TRP A 78 -6.79 3.26 22.34
N LEU A 79 -7.58 3.78 23.27
CA LEU A 79 -7.40 5.12 23.82
C LEU A 79 -6.38 5.01 24.96
N ILE A 80 -5.30 5.77 24.87
CA ILE A 80 -4.36 5.94 25.98
C ILE A 80 -4.96 7.05 26.85
N SER A 81 -5.44 6.73 28.04
CA SER A 81 -5.84 7.74 29.03
C SER A 81 -4.59 8.29 29.70
N TYR A 82 -4.48 9.62 29.78
CA TYR A 82 -3.55 10.33 30.67
C TYR A 82 -4.21 10.53 32.02
#